data_AF-A0A2W4WJ34-F1
#
_entry.id   AF-A0A2W4WJ34-F1
#
_cell.length_a   1.000
_cell.length_b   1.000
_cell.length_c   1.000
_cell.angle_alpha   90.00
_cell.angle_beta   90.00
_cell.angle_gamma   90.00
#
_symmetry.space_group_name_H-M   'P 1'
#
loop_
_entity.id
_entity.type
_entity.pdbx_description
1 polymer ?
#
loop_
_entity_poly.entity_id
_entity_poly.type
_entity_poly.pdbx_seq_one_letter_code
_entity_poly.pdbx_strand_id
1 'polypeptide(L)'
;MSIVVTLNPKLEALLHSRAAKQGQDINFVASELLASILDWEEKDSEEAIKGIQTGLDDFESGRYRSFQDFAEEKRHKYNLPANS
;
A
#
# COMPACT_ATOMS: atom_id res chain seq x y z
N MET A 1 14.70 -14.30 -18.71
CA MET A 1 16.02 -14.05 -18.08
C MET A 1 16.08 -14.88 -16.80
N SER A 2 17.23 -15.42 -16.42
CA SER A 2 17.40 -16.16 -15.16
C SER A 2 18.18 -15.28 -14.18
N ILE A 3 17.71 -15.22 -12.93
CA ILE A 3 18.40 -14.60 -11.81
C ILE A 3 18.61 -15.67 -10.74
N VAL A 4 19.75 -15.61 -10.03
CA VAL A 4 20.03 -16.48 -8.89
C VAL A 4 19.99 -15.61 -7.64
N VAL A 5 19.13 -15.98 -6.70
CA VAL A 5 18.94 -15.25 -5.44
C VAL A 5 19.18 -16.21 -4.29
N THR A 6 20.09 -15.85 -3.39
CA THR A 6 20.31 -16.62 -2.15
C THR A 6 19.24 -16.26 -1.14
N LEU A 7 18.32 -17.19 -0.88
CA LEU A 7 17.29 -17.03 0.13
C LEU A 7 17.80 -17.53 1.49
N ASN A 8 17.31 -16.94 2.57
CA ASN A 8 17.49 -17.57 3.87
C ASN A 8 16.63 -18.86 3.96
N PRO A 9 17.03 -19.86 4.78
CA PRO A 9 16.34 -21.15 4.81
C PRO A 9 14.86 -21.07 5.17
N LYS A 10 14.47 -20.09 5.99
CA LYS A 10 13.08 -19.86 6.38
C LYS A 10 12.23 -19.41 5.20
N LEU A 11 12.75 -18.50 4.38
CA LEU A 11 12.06 -17.96 3.22
C LEU A 11 11.95 -19.00 2.11
N GLU A 12 13.01 -19.78 1.88
CA GLU A 12 12.99 -20.92 0.97
C GLU A 12 11.90 -21.93 1.35
N ALA A 13 11.83 -22.33 2.63
CA ALA A 13 10.80 -23.26 3.11
C ALA A 13 9.37 -22.71 2.93
N LEU A 14 9.17 -21.41 3.17
CA LEU A 14 7.88 -20.75 2.95
C LEU A 14 7.48 -20.75 1.47
N LEU A 15 8.42 -20.45 0.59
CA LEU A 15 8.20 -20.42 -0.86
C LEU A 15 7.87 -21.84 -1.38
N HIS A 16 8.61 -22.85 -0.94
CA HIS A 16 8.32 -24.26 -1.23
C HIS A 16 6.92 -24.67 -0.74
N SER A 17 6.55 -24.31 0.48
CA SER A 17 5.22 -24.63 1.02
C SER A 17 4.10 -23.96 0.21
N ARG A 18 4.29 -22.70 -0.20
CA ARG A 18 3.33 -21.97 -1.02
C ARG A 18 3.18 -22.59 -2.41
N ALA A 19 4.28 -22.90 -3.09
CA ALA A 19 4.28 -23.57 -4.38
C ALA A 19 3.57 -24.94 -4.32
N ALA A 20 3.87 -25.74 -3.29
CA ALA A 20 3.21 -27.02 -3.07
C ALA A 20 1.70 -26.89 -2.85
N LYS A 21 1.26 -25.91 -2.07
CA LYS A 21 -0.18 -25.64 -1.83
C LYS A 21 -0.92 -25.22 -3.10
N GLN A 22 -0.24 -24.49 -3.99
CA GLN A 22 -0.82 -23.98 -5.23
C GLN A 22 -0.69 -24.98 -6.40
N GLY A 23 0.08 -26.07 -6.22
CA GLY A 23 0.37 -27.02 -7.30
C GLY A 23 1.16 -26.38 -8.46
N GLN A 24 1.93 -25.33 -8.18
CA GLN A 24 2.64 -24.52 -9.17
C GLN A 24 4.15 -24.68 -9.02
N ASP A 25 4.87 -24.37 -10.11
CA ASP A 25 6.33 -24.33 -10.10
C ASP A 25 6.84 -23.24 -9.17
N ILE A 26 7.91 -23.53 -8.42
CA ILE A 26 8.46 -22.60 -7.45
C ILE A 26 8.99 -21.31 -8.10
N ASN A 27 9.53 -21.38 -9.32
CA ASN A 27 10.02 -20.20 -10.03
C ASN A 27 8.87 -19.33 -10.50
N PHE A 28 7.75 -19.94 -10.90
CA PHE A 28 6.53 -19.21 -11.24
C PHE A 28 6.00 -18.43 -10.03
N VAL A 29 5.84 -19.11 -8.89
CA VAL A 29 5.38 -18.48 -7.65
C VAL A 29 6.34 -17.37 -7.18
N ALA A 30 7.65 -17.59 -7.28
CA ALA A 30 8.64 -16.56 -6.97
C ALA A 30 8.51 -15.34 -7.87
N SER A 31 8.33 -15.56 -9.17
CA SER A 31 8.21 -14.49 -10.17
C SER A 31 6.94 -13.67 -9.96
N GLU A 32 5.80 -14.31 -9.69
CA GLU A 32 4.54 -13.60 -9.39
C GLU A 32 4.63 -12.78 -8.10
N LEU A 33 5.27 -13.31 -7.06
CA LEU A 33 5.46 -12.57 -5.81
C LEU A 33 6.34 -11.33 -6.00
N LEU A 34 7.42 -11.46 -6.78
CA LEU A 34 8.28 -10.32 -7.11
C LEU A 34 7.50 -9.28 -7.93
N ALA A 35 6.76 -9.71 -8.95
CA ALA A 35 5.93 -8.82 -9.75
C ALA A 35 4.89 -8.08 -8.89
N SER A 36 4.21 -8.77 -7.98
CA SER A 36 3.21 -8.17 -7.09
C SER A 36 3.78 -7.13 -6.15
N ILE A 37 4.99 -7.34 -5.62
CA ILE A 37 5.63 -6.38 -4.72
C ILE A 37 6.04 -5.12 -5.48
N LEU A 38 6.62 -5.28 -6.67
CA LEU A 38 7.05 -4.15 -7.51
C LEU A 38 5.84 -3.32 -7.99
N ASP A 39 4.75 -3.97 -8.40
CA ASP A 39 3.51 -3.30 -8.77
C ASP A 39 2.86 -2.56 -7.58
N TRP A 40 2.95 -3.11 -6.38
CA TRP A 40 2.47 -2.43 -5.17
C TRP A 40 3.31 -1.21 -4.81
N GLU A 41 4.64 -1.30 -4.92
CA GLU A 41 5.56 -0.19 -4.68
C GLU A 41 5.34 0.97 -5.66
N GLU A 42 5.08 0.66 -6.93
CA GLU A 42 4.75 1.65 -7.95
C GLU A 42 3.41 2.33 -7.65
N LYS A 43 2.36 1.54 -7.37
CA LYS A 43 1.02 2.08 -7.06
C LYS A 43 0.98 2.92 -5.79
N ASP A 44 1.61 2.48 -4.70
CA ASP A 44 1.65 3.22 -3.44
C ASP A 44 2.35 4.58 -3.63
N SER A 45 3.45 4.59 -4.39
CA SER A 45 4.17 5.82 -4.73
C SER A 45 3.34 6.76 -5.61
N GLU A 46 2.66 6.22 -6.64
CA GLU A 46 1.78 7.00 -7.50
C GLU A 46 0.59 7.60 -6.75
N GLU A 47 -0.06 6.82 -5.88
CA GLU A 47 -1.17 7.29 -5.05
C GLU A 47 -0.73 8.38 -4.08
N ALA A 48 0.44 8.24 -3.45
CA ALA A 48 1.01 9.25 -2.58
C ALA A 48 1.32 10.56 -3.34
N ILE A 49 1.99 10.48 -4.50
CA ILE A 49 2.30 11.64 -5.34
C ILE A 49 1.00 12.34 -5.77
N LYS A 50 0.01 11.58 -6.24
CA LYS A 50 -1.28 12.12 -6.67
C LYS A 50 -2.04 12.79 -5.53
N GLY A 51 -2.01 12.20 -4.34
CA GLY A 51 -2.61 12.79 -3.13
C GLY A 51 -1.97 14.13 -2.76
N ILE A 52 -0.64 14.22 -2.81
CA ILE A 52 0.10 15.46 -2.57
C ILE A 52 -0.27 16.51 -3.62
N GLN A 53 -0.22 16.16 -4.91
CA GLN A 53 -0.55 17.09 -5.99
C GLN A 53 -1.99 17.61 -5.86
N THR A 54 -2.95 16.73 -5.60
CA THR A 54 -4.35 17.13 -5.39
C THR A 54 -4.49 18.09 -4.22
N GLY A 55 -3.79 17.84 -3.10
CA GLY A 55 -3.81 18.71 -1.94
C GLY A 55 -3.20 20.10 -2.21
N LEU A 56 -2.13 20.16 -3.01
CA LEU A 56 -1.53 21.42 -3.45
C LEU A 56 -2.49 22.19 -4.38
N ASP A 57 -3.07 21.52 -5.37
CA ASP A 57 -4.02 22.12 -6.30
C ASP A 57 -5.28 22.65 -5.59
N ASP A 58 -5.78 21.89 -4.60
CA ASP A 58 -6.89 22.32 -3.73
C ASP A 58 -6.52 23.53 -2.90
N PHE A 59 -5.32 23.56 -2.33
CA PHE A 59 -4.83 24.71 -1.56
C PHE A 59 -4.71 25.97 -2.43
N GLU A 60 -4.08 25.88 -3.61
CA GLU A 60 -3.95 26.97 -4.57
C GLU A 60 -5.32 27.49 -5.05
N SER A 61 -6.29 26.58 -5.22
CA SER A 61 -7.66 26.93 -5.61
C SER A 61 -8.53 27.45 -4.46
N GLY A 62 -7.99 27.58 -3.25
CA GLY A 62 -8.74 28.00 -2.06
C GLY A 62 -9.72 26.94 -1.53
N ARG A 63 -9.64 25.69 -1.99
CA ARG A 63 -10.43 24.53 -1.53
C ARG A 63 -9.80 23.89 -0.30
N TYR A 64 -9.56 24.68 0.73
CA TYR A 64 -9.13 24.19 2.05
C TYR A 64 -10.16 24.58 3.11
N ARG A 65 -10.12 23.90 4.26
CA ARG A 65 -10.98 24.21 5.40
C ARG A 65 -10.20 24.19 6.70
N SER A 66 -10.74 24.82 7.73
CA SER A 66 -10.12 24.76 9.05
C SER A 66 -10.19 23.33 9.60
N PHE A 67 -9.17 22.97 10.38
CA PHE A 67 -9.17 21.70 11.10
C PHE A 67 -10.32 21.62 12.10
N GLN A 68 -10.71 22.75 12.69
CA GLN A 68 -11.79 22.83 13.67
C GLN A 68 -13.12 22.38 13.05
N ASP A 69 -13.48 22.95 11.89
CA ASP A 69 -14.72 22.62 11.18
C ASP A 69 -14.75 21.14 10.76
N PHE A 70 -13.60 20.62 10.30
CA PHE A 70 -13.45 19.21 9.98
C PHE A 70 -13.66 18.30 11.20
N ALA A 71 -13.00 18.63 12.31
CA ALA A 71 -13.06 17.82 13.52
C ALA A 71 -14.48 17.77 14.09
N GLU A 72 -15.20 18.90 14.08
CA GLU A 72 -16.60 18.98 14.50
C GLU A 72 -17.52 18.14 13.60
N GLU A 73 -17.38 18.24 12.27
CA GLU A 73 -18.13 17.41 11.32
C GLU A 73 -17.90 15.91 11.59
N LYS A 74 -16.64 15.49 11.74
CA LYS A 74 -16.30 14.08 11.98
C LYS A 74 -16.78 13.58 13.32
N ARG A 75 -16.70 14.39 14.38
CA ARG A 75 -17.24 14.05 15.69
C ARG A 75 -18.75 13.84 15.63
N HIS A 76 -19.47 14.75 14.98
CA HIS A 76 -20.91 14.61 14.80
C HIS A 76 -21.26 13.36 13.98
N LYS A 77 -20.55 13.13 12.86
CA LYS A 77 -20.80 12.00 11.96
C LYS A 77 -20.59 10.63 12.62
N TYR A 78 -19.57 10.51 13.48
CA TYR A 78 -19.17 9.23 14.08
C TYR A 78 -19.45 9.15 15.58
N ASN A 79 -20.19 10.12 16.14
CA ASN A 79 -20.51 10.22 17.56
C ASN A 79 -19.26 10.13 18.46
N LEU A 80 -18.17 10.79 18.05
CA LEU A 80 -16.91 10.81 18.78
C LEU A 80 -16.95 11.89 19.87
N PRO A 81 -16.34 11.65 21.05
CA PRO A 81 -16.28 12.66 22.10
C PRO A 81 -15.46 13.87 21.63
N ALA A 82 -15.89 15.07 22.03
CA ALA A 82 -15.02 16.23 21.98
C ALA A 82 -13.95 16.04 23.05
N ASN A 83 -12.67 16.01 22.66
CA ASN A 83 -11.59 16.07 23.65
C ASN A 83 -11.71 17.43 24.37
N SER A 84 -11.87 17.37 25.69
CA SER A 84 -11.86 18.51 26.61
C SER A 84 -10.53 19.26 26.60
#